data_AF-A0A0H3K2V0-F1
#
_entry.id   AF-A0A0H3K2V0-F1
#
_cell.length_a   1.000
_cell.length_b   1.000
_cell.length_c   1.000
_cell.angle_alpha   90.00
_cell.angle_beta   90.00
_cell.angle_gamma   90.00
#
_symmetry.space_group_name_H-M   'P 1'
#
loop_
_entity.id
_entity.type
_entity.pdbx_description
1 polymer ?
#
loop_
_entity_poly.entity_id
_entity_poly.type
_entity_poly.pdbx_seq_one_letter_code
_entity_poly.pdbx_strand_id
1 'polypeptide(L)'
;MIHHWYKSLLPLVLAVWLMPLAARADDFPSPEEIDSFARSALEIEQLRQTTLNDIRDKLGQSAVPSLRCHQRDVWQQYEPSVRRSFEQFCRQSAQILDRNGLSPSRFIEIRKMQNSNPTLKNRVQTQLMQLMR
;
A
#
# COMPACT_ATOMS: atom_id res chain seq x y z
N MET A 1 36.17 -59.26 -14.99
CA MET A 1 35.26 -60.37 -14.71
C MET A 1 33.90 -59.80 -14.37
N ILE A 2 32.91 -60.09 -15.23
CA ILE A 2 31.49 -59.79 -15.05
C ILE A 2 30.90 -60.90 -14.19
N HIS A 3 30.04 -60.58 -13.21
CA HIS A 3 28.79 -61.32 -13.00
C HIS A 3 27.83 -60.54 -12.08
N HIS A 4 26.76 -60.06 -12.72
CA HIS A 4 25.53 -59.55 -12.13
C HIS A 4 24.81 -60.63 -11.33
N TRP A 5 24.33 -60.27 -10.13
CA TRP A 5 23.27 -61.00 -9.44
C TRP A 5 22.08 -60.06 -9.16
N TYR A 6 21.14 -60.17 -10.10
CA TYR A 6 19.69 -60.01 -10.06
C TYR A 6 18.96 -59.27 -8.92
N LYS A 7 18.20 -58.25 -9.35
CA LYS A 7 16.74 -58.05 -9.17
C LYS A 7 16.15 -57.72 -7.77
N SER A 8 15.45 -56.57 -7.79
CA SER A 8 14.26 -56.18 -7.01
C SER A 8 14.58 -55.50 -5.66
N LEU A 9 14.17 -54.26 -5.33
CA LEU A 9 13.11 -53.38 -5.82
C LEU A 9 13.54 -51.91 -5.67
N LEU A 10 13.46 -51.13 -6.74
CA LEU A 10 13.25 -49.69 -6.67
C LEU A 10 11.86 -49.44 -7.27
N PRO A 11 10.95 -48.84 -6.51
CA PRO A 11 10.23 -47.68 -7.00
C PRO A 11 10.67 -46.50 -6.13
N LEU A 12 11.33 -45.51 -6.74
CA LEU A 12 10.64 -44.26 -7.03
C LEU A 12 9.89 -43.72 -5.80
N VAL A 13 10.62 -43.17 -4.84
CA VAL A 13 10.08 -42.05 -4.03
C VAL A 13 10.57 -40.75 -4.66
N LEU A 14 10.21 -40.57 -5.94
CA LEU A 14 9.93 -39.26 -6.49
C LEU A 14 8.65 -38.76 -5.81
N ALA A 15 8.76 -38.15 -4.64
CA ALA A 15 7.62 -37.48 -4.00
C ALA A 15 8.02 -36.32 -3.07
N VAL A 16 9.19 -35.70 -3.29
CA VAL A 16 9.53 -34.38 -2.71
C VAL A 16 9.34 -33.25 -3.74
N TRP A 17 8.69 -33.55 -4.87
CA TRP A 17 8.24 -32.58 -5.85
C TRP A 17 6.77 -32.80 -6.10
N LEU A 18 5.92 -32.26 -5.23
CA LEU A 18 4.49 -31.94 -5.43
C LEU A 18 3.89 -31.44 -4.09
N MET A 19 4.64 -30.66 -3.30
CA MET A 19 3.97 -29.69 -2.46
C MET A 19 3.64 -28.53 -3.38
N PRO A 20 2.36 -28.28 -3.74
CA PRO A 20 2.03 -26.96 -4.23
C PRO A 20 2.50 -26.01 -3.12
N LEU A 21 3.44 -25.12 -3.44
CA LEU A 21 3.38 -23.83 -2.79
C LEU A 21 1.98 -23.35 -3.15
N ALA A 22 1.06 -23.42 -2.19
CA ALA A 22 -0.02 -22.47 -2.16
C ALA A 22 0.70 -21.11 -2.06
N ALA A 23 1.11 -20.57 -3.21
CA ALA A 23 1.23 -19.15 -3.37
C ALA A 23 -0.13 -18.66 -2.92
N ARG A 24 -0.18 -18.06 -1.73
CA ARG A 24 -1.31 -17.21 -1.39
C ARG A 24 -1.34 -16.23 -2.54
N ALA A 25 -2.32 -16.35 -3.43
CA ALA A 25 -2.65 -15.22 -4.26
C ALA A 25 -2.92 -14.11 -3.25
N ASP A 26 -2.05 -13.10 -3.19
CA ASP A 26 -2.44 -11.83 -2.59
C ASP A 26 -3.74 -11.47 -3.33
N ASP A 27 -4.88 -11.57 -2.64
CA ASP A 27 -6.18 -11.57 -3.29
C ASP A 27 -6.31 -10.24 -4.05
N PHE A 28 -6.41 -10.35 -5.37
CA PHE A 28 -6.38 -9.19 -6.24
C PHE A 28 -7.55 -8.28 -5.84
N PRO A 29 -7.34 -6.97 -5.64
CA PRO A 29 -8.38 -6.11 -5.10
C PRO A 29 -9.68 -6.15 -5.91
N SER A 30 -10.81 -6.24 -5.22
CA SER A 30 -12.12 -6.23 -5.87
C SER A 30 -12.36 -4.89 -6.60
N PRO A 31 -13.30 -4.83 -7.56
CA PRO A 31 -13.68 -3.56 -8.17
C PRO A 31 -14.05 -2.47 -7.14
N GLU A 32 -14.76 -2.85 -6.08
CA GLU A 32 -15.16 -1.96 -4.99
C GLU A 32 -13.97 -1.49 -4.15
N GLU A 33 -13.00 -2.37 -3.88
CA GLU A 33 -11.75 -2.00 -3.19
C GLU A 33 -10.90 -1.06 -4.03
N ILE A 34 -10.88 -1.24 -5.36
CA ILE A 34 -10.18 -0.34 -6.29
C ILE A 34 -10.81 1.05 -6.30
N ASP A 35 -12.15 1.12 -6.32
CA ASP A 35 -12.88 2.40 -6.23
C ASP A 35 -12.62 3.10 -4.89
N SER A 36 -12.78 2.36 -3.78
CA SER A 36 -12.50 2.83 -2.42
C SER A 36 -11.07 3.34 -2.26
N PHE A 37 -10.10 2.61 -2.82
CA PHE A 37 -8.69 3.00 -2.84
C PHE A 37 -8.46 4.26 -3.66
N ALA A 38 -9.02 4.37 -4.87
CA ALA A 38 -8.84 5.52 -5.75
C ALA A 38 -9.42 6.80 -5.13
N ARG A 39 -10.65 6.74 -4.60
CA ARG A 39 -11.29 7.85 -3.87
C ARG A 39 -10.44 8.29 -2.69
N SER A 40 -10.06 7.33 -1.85
CA SER A 40 -9.22 7.61 -0.68
C SER A 40 -7.87 8.24 -1.05
N ALA A 41 -7.21 7.72 -2.08
CA ALA A 41 -5.92 8.23 -2.52
C ALA A 41 -6.02 9.67 -3.03
N LEU A 42 -7.09 9.99 -3.78
CA LEU A 42 -7.35 11.34 -4.29
C LEU A 42 -7.61 12.32 -3.15
N GLU A 43 -8.53 12.00 -2.24
CA GLU A 43 -8.90 12.87 -1.12
C GLU A 43 -7.74 13.06 -0.13
N ILE A 44 -6.97 12.00 0.16
CA ILE A 44 -5.77 12.10 1.01
C ILE A 44 -4.71 12.98 0.35
N GLU A 45 -4.51 12.89 -0.96
CA GLU A 45 -3.54 13.74 -1.64
C GLU A 45 -3.95 15.21 -1.63
N GLN A 46 -5.23 15.52 -1.84
CA GLN A 46 -5.76 16.88 -1.70
C GLN A 46 -5.53 17.42 -0.27
N LEU A 47 -5.89 16.63 0.75
CA LEU A 47 -5.65 16.98 2.15
C LEU A 47 -4.15 17.19 2.43
N ARG A 48 -3.28 16.35 1.84
CA ARG A 48 -1.83 16.46 1.99
C ARG A 48 -1.31 17.78 1.44
N GLN A 49 -1.78 18.21 0.27
CA GLN A 49 -1.38 19.48 -0.33
C GLN A 49 -1.85 20.68 0.51
N THR A 50 -3.11 20.68 0.94
CA THR A 50 -3.64 21.72 1.83
C THR A 50 -2.85 21.81 3.13
N THR A 51 -2.54 20.67 3.75
CA THR A 51 -1.76 20.65 5.00
C THR A 51 -0.33 21.14 4.78
N LEU A 52 0.31 20.76 3.67
CA LEU A 52 1.66 21.24 3.35
C LEU A 52 1.69 22.76 3.14
N ASN A 53 0.65 23.35 2.55
CA ASN A 53 0.54 24.79 2.42
C ASN A 53 0.43 25.47 3.79
N ASP A 54 -0.48 25.00 4.66
CA ASP A 54 -0.59 25.49 6.04
C ASP A 54 0.73 25.39 6.83
N ILE A 55 1.47 24.28 6.65
CA ILE A 55 2.78 24.10 7.31
C ILE A 55 3.82 25.08 6.74
N ARG A 56 3.85 25.30 5.43
CA ARG A 56 4.77 26.29 4.81
C ARG A 56 4.50 27.69 5.34
N ASP A 57 3.22 28.07 5.44
CA ASP A 57 2.81 29.38 5.96
C ASP A 57 3.24 29.56 7.43
N LYS A 58 3.07 28.51 8.24
CA LYS A 58 3.50 28.51 9.66
C LYS A 58 5.01 28.59 9.84
N LEU A 59 5.79 28.02 8.92
CA LEU A 59 7.24 27.99 8.99
C LEU A 59 7.91 29.17 8.27
N GLY A 60 7.18 29.90 7.41
CA GLY A 60 7.75 30.96 6.58
C GLY A 60 8.76 30.46 5.54
N GLN A 61 8.68 29.17 5.14
CA GLN A 61 9.62 28.57 4.18
C GLN A 61 8.92 27.59 3.23
N SER A 62 9.41 27.53 2.00
CA SER A 62 8.84 26.66 0.96
C SER A 62 9.22 25.18 1.12
N ALA A 63 10.41 24.92 1.69
CA ALA A 63 10.95 23.59 1.89
C ALA A 63 10.43 22.99 3.20
N VAL A 64 9.65 21.92 3.09
CA VAL A 64 9.05 21.21 4.23
C VAL A 64 9.23 19.71 4.05
N PRO A 65 9.41 18.92 5.14
CA PRO A 65 9.51 17.48 5.02
C PRO A 65 8.30 16.86 4.33
N SER A 66 8.49 15.69 3.73
CA SER A 66 7.37 14.92 3.20
C SER A 66 6.37 14.59 4.30
N LEU A 67 5.09 14.87 4.06
CA LEU A 67 4.02 14.59 5.01
C LEU A 67 3.60 13.11 4.95
N ARG A 68 4.25 12.26 5.77
CA ARG A 68 4.00 10.82 5.87
C ARG A 68 3.77 10.42 7.33
N CYS A 69 2.66 9.74 7.62
CA CYS A 69 2.25 9.45 9.01
C CYS A 69 3.18 8.53 9.81
N HIS A 70 4.08 7.79 9.14
CA HIS A 70 5.10 6.99 9.82
C HIS A 70 6.34 7.81 10.22
N GLN A 71 6.49 9.06 9.77
CA GLN A 71 7.65 9.91 10.08
C GLN A 71 7.42 10.78 11.32
N ARG A 72 6.79 10.24 12.37
CA ARG A 72 6.42 11.04 13.56
C ARG A 72 7.62 11.76 14.18
N ASP A 73 8.77 11.11 14.25
CA ASP A 73 9.98 11.66 14.86
C ASP A 73 10.47 12.93 14.15
N VAL A 74 10.35 12.98 12.82
CA VAL A 74 10.68 14.19 12.02
C VAL A 74 9.77 15.36 12.40
N TRP A 75 8.52 15.09 12.77
CA TRP A 75 7.56 16.13 13.10
C TRP A 75 7.65 16.57 14.56
N GLN A 76 8.16 15.72 15.47
CA GLN A 76 8.31 16.04 16.89
C GLN A 76 9.25 17.21 17.17
N GLN A 77 10.22 17.48 16.28
CA GLN A 77 11.16 18.59 16.43
C GLN A 77 10.56 19.97 16.13
N TYR A 78 9.33 20.05 15.60
CA TYR A 78 8.70 21.32 15.25
C TYR A 78 7.85 21.89 16.40
N GLU A 79 7.60 23.20 16.32
CA GLU A 79 6.73 23.92 17.25
C GLU A 79 5.31 23.32 17.33
N PRO A 80 4.60 23.46 18.46
CA PRO A 80 3.30 22.84 18.69
C PRO A 80 2.25 23.09 17.59
N SER A 81 2.26 24.26 16.95
CA SER A 81 1.33 24.60 15.86
C SER A 81 1.51 23.71 14.63
N VAL A 82 2.76 23.43 14.25
CA VAL A 82 3.12 22.58 13.10
C VAL A 82 2.88 21.11 13.42
N ARG A 83 3.22 20.68 14.65
CA ARG A 83 2.91 19.32 15.13
C ARG A 83 1.42 19.01 15.05
N ARG A 84 0.57 19.95 15.49
CA ARG A 84 -0.89 19.80 15.39
C ARG A 84 -1.38 19.63 13.96
N SER A 85 -0.82 20.36 12.99
CA SER A 85 -1.15 20.18 11.56
C SER A 85 -0.82 18.77 11.07
N PHE A 86 0.36 18.25 11.42
CA PHE A 86 0.75 16.87 11.10
C PHE A 86 -0.18 15.83 11.74
N GLU A 87 -0.46 15.95 13.04
CA GLU A 87 -1.33 15.03 13.77
C GLU A 87 -2.76 15.05 13.21
N GLN A 88 -3.26 16.23 12.86
CA GLN A 88 -4.56 16.40 12.23
C GLN A 88 -4.60 15.75 10.86
N PHE A 89 -3.60 15.95 10.02
CA PHE A 89 -3.49 15.27 8.73
C PHE A 89 -3.57 13.75 8.87
N CYS A 90 -2.84 13.16 9.82
CA CYS A 90 -2.84 11.71 10.00
C CYS A 90 -4.18 11.18 10.52
N ARG A 91 -4.80 11.90 11.46
CA ARG A 91 -6.14 11.55 11.95
C ARG A 91 -7.19 11.64 10.84
N GLN A 92 -7.19 12.74 10.09
CA GLN A 92 -8.13 12.95 9.00
C GLN A 92 -7.91 11.94 7.89
N SER A 93 -6.67 11.62 7.53
CA SER A 93 -6.34 10.55 6.56
C SER A 93 -6.96 9.21 6.96
N ALA A 94 -6.88 8.83 8.24
CA ALA A 94 -7.52 7.61 8.72
C ALA A 94 -9.06 7.68 8.62
N GLN A 95 -9.66 8.84 8.89
CA GLN A 95 -11.09 9.06 8.68
C GLN A 95 -11.51 9.01 7.20
N ILE A 96 -10.62 9.41 6.27
CA ILE A 96 -10.86 9.26 4.82
C ILE A 96 -10.97 7.79 4.45
N LEU A 97 -10.05 6.98 4.96
CA LEU A 97 -10.05 5.54 4.69
C LEU A 97 -11.32 4.89 5.23
N ASP A 98 -11.68 5.19 6.48
CA ASP A 98 -12.88 4.65 7.14
C ASP A 98 -14.17 5.00 6.38
N ARG A 99 -14.39 6.28 6.03
CA ARG A 99 -15.59 6.69 5.28
C ARG A 99 -15.70 6.05 3.90
N ASN A 100 -14.56 5.72 3.29
CA ASN A 100 -14.49 5.07 1.99
C ASN A 100 -14.46 3.53 2.12
N GLY A 101 -14.77 2.98 3.30
CA GLY A 101 -14.89 1.54 3.51
C GLY A 101 -13.57 0.77 3.44
N LEU A 102 -12.43 1.44 3.67
CA LEU A 102 -11.12 0.85 3.53
C LEU A 102 -10.33 0.94 4.84
N SER A 103 -9.78 -0.19 5.29
CA SER A 103 -8.88 -0.17 6.45
C SER A 103 -7.50 0.40 6.10
N PRO A 104 -6.78 1.01 7.05
CA PRO A 104 -5.40 1.45 6.82
C PRO A 104 -4.47 0.34 6.33
N SER A 105 -4.61 -0.89 6.87
CA SER A 105 -3.83 -2.04 6.44
C SER A 105 -4.12 -2.42 4.99
N ARG A 106 -5.41 -2.50 4.60
CA ARG A 106 -5.79 -2.84 3.23
C ARG A 106 -5.36 -1.75 2.24
N PHE A 107 -5.46 -0.47 2.60
CA PHE A 107 -4.93 0.61 1.76
C PHE A 107 -3.42 0.48 1.52
N ILE A 108 -2.64 0.16 2.56
CA ILE A 108 -1.19 -0.05 2.43
C ILE A 108 -0.90 -1.27 1.53
N GLU A 109 -1.68 -2.34 1.67
CA GLU A 109 -1.55 -3.55 0.87
C GLU A 109 -1.84 -3.29 -0.62
N ILE A 110 -2.98 -2.65 -0.93
CA ILE A 110 -3.35 -2.26 -2.30
C ILE A 110 -2.29 -1.33 -2.89
N ARG A 111 -1.77 -0.36 -2.11
CA ARG A 111 -0.66 0.51 -2.55
C ARG A 111 0.60 -0.27 -2.89
N LYS A 112 0.98 -1.26 -2.07
CA LYS A 112 2.13 -2.12 -2.35
C LYS A 112 1.93 -2.93 -3.63
N MET A 113 0.75 -3.55 -3.79
CA MET A 113 0.39 -4.29 -5.00
C MET A 113 0.38 -3.38 -6.24
N GLN A 114 -0.16 -2.17 -6.15
CA GLN A 114 -0.22 -1.21 -7.25
C GLN A 114 1.19 -0.86 -7.77
N ASN A 115 2.18 -0.78 -6.88
CA ASN A 115 3.56 -0.46 -7.26
C ASN A 115 4.22 -1.58 -8.08
N SER A 116 3.83 -2.84 -7.89
CA SER A 116 4.42 -4.00 -8.56
C SER A 116 3.52 -4.63 -9.64
N ASN A 117 2.23 -4.29 -9.71
CA ASN A 117 1.26 -4.87 -10.62
C ASN A 117 0.74 -3.84 -11.65
N PRO A 118 1.18 -3.93 -12.94
CA PRO A 118 0.75 -3.01 -13.99
C PRO A 118 -0.77 -3.01 -14.25
N THR A 119 -1.43 -4.15 -14.12
CA THR A 119 -2.89 -4.26 -14.30
C THR A 119 -3.63 -3.47 -13.24
N LEU A 120 -3.26 -3.63 -11.97
CA LEU A 120 -3.85 -2.87 -10.87
C LEU A 120 -3.55 -1.36 -11.01
N LYS A 121 -2.31 -1.01 -11.39
CA LYS A 121 -1.93 0.38 -11.67
C LYS A 121 -2.84 1.04 -12.71
N ASN A 122 -3.09 0.36 -13.84
CA ASN A 122 -3.97 0.86 -14.90
C ASN A 122 -5.42 0.99 -14.45
N ARG A 123 -5.94 0.03 -13.66
CA ARG A 123 -7.30 0.10 -13.12
C ARG A 123 -7.47 1.28 -12.17
N VAL A 124 -6.54 1.48 -11.23
CA VAL A 124 -6.56 2.64 -10.32
C VAL A 124 -6.44 3.95 -11.11
N GLN A 125 -5.55 4.04 -12.09
CA GLN A 125 -5.40 5.25 -12.90
C GLN A 125 -6.68 5.59 -13.67
N THR A 126 -7.37 4.58 -14.20
CA THR A 126 -8.66 4.76 -14.87
C THR A 126 -9.71 5.32 -13.90
N GLN A 127 -9.80 4.77 -12.69
CA GLN A 127 -10.72 5.29 -11.67
C GLN A 127 -10.38 6.71 -11.24
N LEU A 128 -9.10 7.04 -11.02
CA LEU A 128 -8.67 8.41 -10.73
C LEU A 128 -9.07 9.39 -11.84
N MET A 129 -8.89 9.02 -13.11
CA MET A 129 -9.33 9.85 -14.24
C MET A 129 -10.85 10.02 -14.29
N GLN A 130 -11.63 9.05 -13.82
CA GLN A 130 -13.10 9.18 -13.75
C GLN A 130 -13.52 10.13 -12.63
N LEU A 131 -12.86 10.06 -11.47
CA LEU A 131 -13.14 10.92 -10.31
C LEU A 131 -12.77 12.39 -10.52
N MET A 132 -11.84 12.68 -11.43
CA MET A 132 -11.35 14.04 -11.71
C MET A 132 -12.02 14.72 -12.92
N ARG A 133 -13.02 14.07 -13.54
CA ARG A 133 -13.85 14.70 -14.58
C ARG A 133 -14.92 15.57 -13.95
#